data_AF-A0A2P4YGB8-F1
#
_entry.id   AF-A0A2P4YGB8-F1
#
_cell.length_a   1.000
_cell.length_b   1.000
_cell.length_c   1.000
_cell.angle_alpha   90.00
_cell.angle_beta   90.00
_cell.angle_gamma   90.00
#
_symmetry.space_group_name_H-M   'P 1'
#
loop_
_entity.id
_entity.type
_entity.pdbx_description
1 polymer ?
#
loop_
_entity_poly.entity_id
_entity_poly.type
_entity_poly.pdbx_seq_one_letter_code
_entity_poly.pdbx_strand_id
1 'polypeptide(L)'
;MEKVMRSVERSVAAEMAKKFAIIFDGWSHDSDHYVVVFARYEVVRSPLLYMTPLVSDETDDLSAATHRAFLASMLSRDYQSRLNQCISLVGDKVNRRLATSISVPLVACASHRLNRAVTARLSECAEYLEMLQVIIIKLRSLHRSAKLRFIFFQN
;
A
#
# COMPACT_ATOMS: atom_id res chain seq x y z
N MET A 1 21.53 -2.32 -13.42
CA MET A 1 20.17 -2.03 -12.93
C MET A 1 19.57 -0.78 -13.57
N GLU A 2 20.21 0.38 -13.43
CA GLU A 2 19.62 1.68 -13.81
C GLU A 2 19.21 1.81 -15.29
N LYS A 3 20.03 1.31 -16.22
CA LYS A 3 19.69 1.32 -17.67
C LYS A 3 18.42 0.51 -17.97
N VAL A 4 18.22 -0.60 -17.25
CA VAL A 4 17.03 -1.45 -17.41
C VAL A 4 15.81 -0.73 -16.86
N MET A 5 15.92 -0.14 -15.66
CA MET A 5 14.86 0.65 -15.05
C MET A 5 14.40 1.79 -15.98
N ARG A 6 15.33 2.60 -16.49
CA ARG A 6 15.02 3.67 -17.45
C ARG A 6 14.40 3.16 -18.76
N SER A 7 14.78 1.97 -19.21
CA SER A 7 14.16 1.36 -20.39
C SER A 7 12.71 0.95 -20.12
N VAL A 8 12.43 0.40 -18.93
CA VAL A 8 11.08 0.04 -18.50
C VAL A 8 10.22 1.29 -18.32
N GLU A 9 10.73 2.31 -17.62
CA GLU A 9 10.05 3.60 -17.44
C GLU A 9 9.64 4.22 -18.78
N ARG A 10 10.56 4.28 -19.76
CA ARG A 10 10.24 4.77 -21.12
C ARG A 10 9.21 3.91 -21.83
N SER A 11 9.27 2.59 -21.67
CA SER A 11 8.29 1.69 -22.28
C SER A 11 6.90 1.95 -21.69
N VAL A 12 6.80 2.07 -20.36
CA VAL A 12 5.55 2.39 -19.66
C VAL A 12 5.06 3.78 -20.04
N ALA A 13 5.95 4.78 -20.10
CA ALA A 13 5.61 6.15 -20.50
C ALA A 13 5.01 6.21 -21.92
N ALA A 14 5.55 5.42 -22.86
CA ALA A 14 5.07 5.38 -24.23
C ALA A 14 3.68 4.74 -24.37
N GLU A 15 3.32 3.80 -23.50
CA GLU A 15 2.00 3.15 -23.49
C GLU A 15 0.98 3.82 -22.57
N MET A 16 1.41 4.69 -21.66
CA MET A 16 0.55 5.28 -20.64
C MET A 16 -0.56 6.15 -21.27
N ALA A 17 -1.81 5.79 -20.99
CA ALA A 17 -2.96 6.52 -21.53
C ALA A 17 -3.07 7.95 -20.97
N LYS A 18 -3.68 8.86 -21.74
CA LYS A 18 -3.96 10.25 -21.30
C LYS A 18 -4.84 10.34 -20.05
N LYS A 19 -5.56 9.28 -19.71
CA LYS A 19 -6.38 9.14 -18.51
C LYS A 19 -6.07 7.80 -17.86
N PHE A 20 -5.79 7.81 -16.57
CA PHE A 20 -5.42 6.62 -15.81
C PHE A 20 -5.91 6.73 -14.37
N ALA A 21 -6.10 5.60 -13.72
CA ALA A 21 -6.26 5.54 -12.28
C ALA A 21 -4.90 5.28 -11.62
N ILE A 22 -4.68 5.83 -10.44
CA ILE A 22 -3.52 5.48 -9.61
C ILE A 22 -3.97 4.47 -8.58
N ILE A 23 -3.26 3.34 -8.46
CA ILE A 23 -3.39 2.44 -7.31
C ILE A 23 -2.24 2.78 -6.38
N PHE A 24 -2.59 3.20 -5.17
CA PHE A 24 -1.68 3.68 -4.17
C PHE A 24 -1.84 2.85 -2.91
N ASP A 25 -0.73 2.40 -2.34
CA ASP A 25 -0.68 1.78 -1.03
C ASP A 25 0.56 2.25 -0.28
N GLY A 26 0.49 2.23 1.05
CA GLY A 26 1.58 2.64 1.93
C GLY A 26 1.63 1.75 3.15
N TRP A 27 2.82 1.29 3.51
CA TRP A 27 3.05 0.49 4.70
C TRP A 27 4.30 0.96 5.42
N SER A 28 4.34 0.74 6.72
CA SER A 28 5.53 1.01 7.52
C SER A 28 6.23 -0.30 7.87
N HIS A 29 7.54 -0.31 7.72
CA HIS A 29 8.41 -1.39 8.16
C HIS A 29 9.60 -0.78 8.90
N ASP A 30 9.80 -1.22 10.14
CA ASP A 30 10.74 -0.62 11.09
C ASP A 30 10.56 0.90 11.22
N SER A 31 11.56 1.69 10.82
CA SER A 31 11.53 3.15 10.87
C SER A 31 10.98 3.81 9.60
N ASP A 32 10.75 3.04 8.54
CA ASP A 32 10.53 3.59 7.21
C ASP A 32 9.08 3.42 6.79
N HIS A 33 8.54 4.46 6.17
CA HIS A 33 7.25 4.40 5.48
C HIS A 33 7.49 4.22 3.99
N TYR A 34 7.10 3.07 3.47
CA TYR A 34 7.18 2.73 2.06
C TYR A 34 5.87 3.06 1.36
N VAL A 35 5.98 3.48 0.12
CA VAL A 35 4.85 3.66 -0.79
C VAL A 35 5.03 2.81 -2.01
N VAL A 36 3.91 2.34 -2.55
CA VAL A 36 3.86 1.67 -3.83
C VAL A 36 2.81 2.32 -4.71
N VAL A 37 3.15 2.52 -5.97
CA VAL A 37 2.32 3.21 -6.95
C VAL A 37 2.23 2.37 -8.21
N PHE A 38 1.01 2.02 -8.61
CA PHE A 38 0.72 1.49 -9.94
C PHE A 38 -0.13 2.48 -10.72
N ALA A 39 0.00 2.48 -12.05
CA ALA A 39 -1.01 3.07 -12.92
C ALA A 39 -1.95 1.98 -13.41
N ARG A 40 -3.23 2.28 -13.51
CA ARG A 40 -4.24 1.44 -14.17
C ARG A 40 -4.80 2.21 -15.35
N TYR A 41 -4.58 1.69 -16.54
CA TYR A 41 -5.16 2.19 -17.78
C TYR A 41 -5.52 1.00 -18.66
N GLU A 42 -6.60 1.13 -19.43
CA GLU A 42 -7.21 0.00 -20.15
C GLU A 42 -7.64 -1.14 -19.18
N VAL A 43 -8.35 -2.15 -19.69
CA VAL A 43 -8.99 -3.15 -18.80
C VAL A 43 -7.99 -4.10 -18.15
N VAL A 44 -6.74 -4.18 -18.61
CA VAL A 44 -5.79 -5.24 -18.17
C VAL A 44 -4.44 -4.72 -17.68
N ARG A 45 -4.00 -3.51 -18.06
CA ARG A 45 -2.64 -3.05 -17.75
C ARG A 45 -2.54 -2.41 -16.37
N SER A 46 -1.59 -2.88 -15.56
CA SER A 46 -1.29 -2.30 -14.25
C SER A 46 0.20 -2.32 -13.94
N PRO A 47 1.03 -1.54 -14.67
CA PRO A 47 2.45 -1.49 -14.39
C PRO A 47 2.72 -0.90 -13.01
N LEU A 48 3.71 -1.47 -12.33
CA LEU A 48 4.34 -0.85 -11.17
C LEU A 48 5.13 0.37 -11.64
N LEU A 49 4.81 1.54 -11.09
CA LEU A 49 5.51 2.78 -11.39
C LEU A 49 6.65 3.03 -10.41
N TYR A 50 6.41 2.78 -9.12
CA TYR A 50 7.37 3.08 -8.07
C TYR A 50 7.11 2.23 -6.83
N MET A 51 8.18 1.83 -6.15
CA MET A 51 8.16 1.21 -4.83
C MET A 51 9.38 1.72 -4.05
N THR A 52 9.18 2.60 -3.09
CA THR A 52 10.27 3.33 -2.42
C THR A 52 9.89 3.73 -1.00
N PRO A 53 10.85 3.88 -0.07
CA PRO A 53 10.63 4.69 1.12
C PRO A 53 10.26 6.13 0.70
N LEU A 54 9.23 6.69 1.32
CA LEU A 54 8.73 8.04 1.03
C LEU A 54 9.49 9.12 1.81
N VAL A 55 9.90 8.81 3.04
CA VAL A 55 10.66 9.72 3.90
C VAL A 55 12.12 9.61 3.51
N SER A 56 12.67 10.68 2.96
CA SER A 56 14.10 10.78 2.64
C SER A 56 14.80 11.93 3.34
N ASP A 57 14.04 12.81 4.01
CA ASP A 57 14.55 14.00 4.69
C ASP A 57 13.78 14.29 6.00
N GLU A 58 14.38 15.04 6.92
CA GLU A 58 13.84 15.38 8.25
C GLU A 58 12.56 16.23 8.18
N THR A 59 12.25 16.80 7.02
CA THR A 59 11.06 17.65 6.79
C THR A 59 9.85 16.91 6.22
N ASP A 60 9.99 15.62 5.86
CA ASP A 60 8.89 14.82 5.30
C ASP A 60 7.89 14.38 6.40
N ASP A 61 6.67 14.91 6.33
CA ASP A 61 5.64 14.73 7.37
C ASP A 61 4.62 13.62 7.08
N LEU A 62 4.88 12.77 6.08
CA LEU A 62 3.94 11.74 5.57
C LEU A 62 2.55 12.29 5.19
N SER A 63 2.40 13.61 5.03
CA SER A 63 1.10 14.21 4.78
C SER A 63 0.60 13.91 3.38
N ALA A 64 -0.69 14.15 3.16
CA ALA A 64 -1.28 14.11 1.82
C ALA A 64 -0.63 15.11 0.84
N ALA A 65 0.00 16.18 1.35
CA ALA A 65 0.71 17.15 0.52
C ALA A 65 2.05 16.58 0.03
N THR A 66 2.82 15.95 0.92
CA THR A 66 4.08 15.26 0.62
C THR A 66 3.86 14.13 -0.39
N HIS A 67 2.84 13.30 -0.15
CA HIS A 67 2.42 12.26 -1.10
C HIS A 67 2.02 12.81 -2.48
N ARG A 68 1.26 13.91 -2.51
CA ARG A 68 0.86 14.56 -3.77
C ARG A 68 2.08 15.10 -4.53
N ALA A 69 3.01 15.75 -3.83
CA ALA A 69 4.22 16.30 -4.42
C ALA A 69 5.10 15.18 -5.01
N PHE A 70 5.27 14.09 -4.27
CA PHE A 70 5.94 12.88 -4.75
C PHE A 70 5.31 12.34 -6.04
N LEU A 71 3.99 12.10 -6.02
CA LEU A 71 3.27 11.59 -7.20
C LEU A 71 3.41 12.53 -8.42
N ALA A 72 3.28 13.84 -8.22
CA ALA A 72 3.42 14.82 -9.29
C ALA A 72 4.83 14.84 -9.89
N SER A 73 5.86 14.79 -9.03
CA SER A 73 7.26 14.79 -9.44
C SER A 73 7.62 13.53 -10.22
N MET A 74 7.28 12.36 -9.69
CA MET A 74 7.55 11.06 -10.31
C MET A 74 6.85 10.91 -11.67
N LEU A 75 5.55 11.23 -11.75
CA LEU A 75 4.80 11.13 -13.01
C LEU A 75 5.37 12.04 -14.10
N SER A 76 5.75 13.27 -13.73
CA SER A 76 6.28 14.24 -14.70
C SER A 76 7.67 13.88 -15.17
N ARG A 77 8.53 13.42 -14.25
CA ARG A 77 9.94 13.13 -14.53
C ARG A 77 10.12 11.84 -15.31
N ASP A 78 9.42 10.77 -14.92
CA ASP A 78 9.72 9.41 -15.38
C ASP A 78 8.73 8.92 -16.44
N TYR A 79 7.47 9.42 -16.42
CA TYR A 79 6.38 8.91 -17.23
C TYR A 79 5.75 9.92 -18.19
N GLN A 80 6.32 11.13 -18.28
CA GLN A 80 5.84 12.24 -19.13
C GLN A 80 4.33 12.53 -18.92
N SER A 81 3.85 12.25 -17.71
CA SER A 81 2.45 12.28 -17.32
C SER A 81 2.23 13.30 -16.21
N ARG A 82 0.99 13.76 -16.07
CA ARG A 82 0.62 14.79 -15.09
C ARG A 82 -0.41 14.24 -14.13
N LEU A 83 -0.33 14.68 -12.88
CA LEU A 83 -1.25 14.23 -11.84
C LEU A 83 -2.72 14.60 -12.16
N ASN A 84 -2.96 15.67 -12.93
CA ASN A 84 -4.30 16.06 -13.38
C ASN A 84 -4.92 15.15 -14.46
N GLN A 85 -4.13 14.20 -15.00
CA GLN A 85 -4.62 13.14 -15.89
C GLN A 85 -5.13 11.91 -15.11
N CYS A 86 -4.88 11.88 -13.80
CA CYS A 86 -5.46 10.88 -12.91
C CYS A 86 -6.98 11.09 -12.82
N ILE A 87 -7.76 10.02 -13.03
CA ILE A 87 -9.23 10.06 -12.96
C ILE A 87 -9.79 9.50 -11.65
N SER A 88 -9.00 8.72 -10.92
CA SER A 88 -9.38 8.12 -9.64
C SER A 88 -8.15 7.62 -8.89
N LEU A 89 -8.20 7.67 -7.57
CA LEU A 89 -7.23 7.02 -6.69
C LEU A 89 -7.85 5.73 -6.15
N VAL A 90 -7.17 4.60 -6.29
CA VAL A 90 -7.52 3.35 -5.62
C VAL A 90 -6.60 3.22 -4.42
N GLY A 91 -7.17 3.05 -3.23
CA GLY A 91 -6.40 2.99 -1.99
C GLY A 91 -7.28 2.70 -0.79
N ASP A 92 -6.71 2.81 0.41
CA ASP A 92 -7.42 2.63 1.65
C ASP A 92 -8.15 3.93 2.08
N LYS A 93 -8.74 3.91 3.29
CA LYS A 93 -9.44 5.09 3.81
C LYS A 93 -8.49 6.23 4.21
N VAL A 94 -7.26 5.92 4.59
CA VAL A 94 -6.23 6.89 5.00
C VAL A 94 -5.83 7.74 3.79
N ASN A 95 -5.86 7.16 2.58
CA ASN A 95 -5.59 7.88 1.33
C ASN A 95 -6.71 8.87 0.91
N ARG A 96 -7.80 9.00 1.67
CA ARG A 96 -8.89 9.93 1.33
C ARG A 96 -8.40 11.37 1.21
N ARG A 97 -7.54 11.83 2.12
CA ARG A 97 -6.99 13.20 2.06
C ARG A 97 -6.17 13.43 0.80
N LEU A 98 -5.43 12.43 0.34
CA LEU A 98 -4.68 12.46 -0.91
C LEU A 98 -5.61 12.51 -2.13
N ALA A 99 -6.64 11.67 -2.18
CA ALA A 99 -7.63 11.71 -3.27
C ALA A 99 -8.33 13.07 -3.36
N THR A 100 -8.73 13.64 -2.20
CA THR A 100 -9.31 14.98 -2.11
C THR A 100 -8.33 16.05 -2.55
N SER A 101 -7.06 15.98 -2.16
CA SER A 101 -6.07 16.98 -2.59
C SER A 101 -5.89 16.97 -4.12
N ILE A 102 -5.92 15.79 -4.74
CA ILE A 102 -5.83 15.58 -6.20
C ILE A 102 -7.15 15.88 -6.93
N SER A 103 -8.25 16.11 -6.20
CA SER A 103 -9.59 16.35 -6.75
C SER A 103 -10.13 15.17 -7.57
N VAL A 104 -9.86 13.93 -7.13
CA VAL A 104 -10.33 12.70 -7.78
C VAL A 104 -11.11 11.82 -6.80
N PRO A 105 -12.05 10.98 -7.26
CA PRO A 105 -12.72 10.01 -6.41
C PRO A 105 -11.74 8.97 -5.85
N LEU A 106 -11.96 8.59 -4.59
CA LEU A 106 -11.29 7.45 -3.94
C LEU A 106 -12.12 6.18 -4.16
N VAL A 107 -11.55 5.20 -4.86
CA VAL A 107 -12.06 3.84 -4.96
C VAL A 107 -11.46 3.01 -3.82
N ALA A 108 -12.29 2.65 -2.85
CA ALA A 108 -11.83 1.92 -1.67
C ALA A 108 -11.35 0.51 -2.02
N CYS A 109 -10.17 0.15 -1.50
CA CYS A 109 -9.57 -1.17 -1.67
C CYS A 109 -10.48 -2.30 -1.16
N ALA A 110 -10.71 -3.32 -2.00
CA ALA A 110 -11.58 -4.44 -1.70
C ALA A 110 -11.08 -5.27 -0.50
N SER A 111 -9.77 -5.49 -0.40
CA SER A 111 -9.16 -6.20 0.74
C SER A 111 -9.38 -5.44 2.04
N HIS A 112 -9.23 -4.12 2.04
CA HIS A 112 -9.48 -3.30 3.22
C HIS A 112 -10.97 -3.28 3.61
N ARG A 113 -11.88 -3.28 2.62
CA ARG A 113 -13.33 -3.43 2.88
C ARG A 113 -13.65 -4.78 3.50
N LEU A 114 -13.07 -5.86 2.98
CA LEU A 114 -13.22 -7.21 3.51
C LEU A 114 -12.65 -7.30 4.94
N ASN A 115 -11.44 -6.79 5.16
CA ASN A 115 -10.81 -6.77 6.47
C ASN A 115 -11.72 -6.08 7.51
N ARG A 116 -12.28 -4.92 7.17
CA ARG A 116 -13.24 -4.23 8.05
C ARG A 116 -14.51 -5.04 8.31
N ALA A 117 -15.03 -5.74 7.31
CA ALA A 117 -16.21 -6.59 7.47
C ALA A 117 -15.90 -7.78 8.39
N VAL A 118 -14.73 -8.41 8.21
CA VAL A 118 -14.25 -9.49 9.08
C VAL A 118 -14.05 -9.00 10.50
N THR A 119 -13.39 -7.85 10.71
CA THR A 119 -13.23 -7.23 12.04
C THR A 119 -14.59 -6.98 12.71
N ALA A 120 -15.57 -6.46 11.97
CA ALA A 120 -16.92 -6.20 12.49
C ALA A 120 -17.67 -7.50 12.83
N ARG A 121 -17.41 -8.60 12.12
CA ARG A 121 -18.00 -9.90 12.45
C ARG A 121 -17.34 -10.52 13.68
N LEU A 122 -16.03 -10.35 13.80
CA LEU A 122 -15.22 -10.90 14.87
C LEU A 122 -15.34 -10.12 16.19
N SER A 123 -15.91 -8.90 16.19
CA SER A 123 -16.14 -8.16 17.42
C SER A 123 -17.09 -8.87 18.39
N GLU A 124 -17.96 -9.74 17.89
CA GLU A 124 -18.84 -10.58 18.72
C GLU A 124 -18.07 -11.59 19.58
N CYS A 125 -16.84 -11.95 19.20
CA CYS A 125 -15.98 -12.88 19.94
C CYS A 125 -14.65 -12.24 20.37
N ALA A 126 -14.62 -10.92 20.53
CA ALA A 126 -13.41 -10.15 20.86
C ALA A 126 -12.67 -10.71 22.09
N GLU A 127 -13.39 -11.08 23.15
CA GLU A 127 -12.79 -11.64 24.38
C GLU A 127 -11.99 -12.93 24.11
N TYR A 128 -12.53 -13.83 23.28
CA TYR A 128 -11.83 -15.06 22.91
C TYR A 128 -10.61 -14.77 22.04
N LEU A 129 -10.70 -13.79 21.14
CA LEU A 129 -9.58 -13.38 20.30
C LEU A 129 -8.47 -12.74 21.12
N GLU A 130 -8.79 -11.94 22.14
CA GLU A 130 -7.82 -11.39 23.07
C GLU A 130 -7.12 -12.48 23.88
N MET A 131 -7.87 -13.47 24.40
CA MET A 131 -7.28 -14.63 25.08
C MET A 131 -6.34 -15.41 24.15
N LEU A 132 -6.75 -15.67 22.92
CA LEU A 132 -5.92 -16.34 21.91
C LEU A 132 -4.67 -15.50 21.59
N GLN A 133 -4.80 -14.18 21.45
CA GLN A 133 -3.68 -13.29 21.18
C GLN A 133 -2.64 -13.34 22.32
N VAL A 134 -3.08 -13.32 23.58
CA VAL A 134 -2.19 -13.45 24.74
C VAL A 134 -1.42 -14.77 24.69
N ILE A 135 -2.10 -15.86 24.35
CA ILE A 135 -1.47 -17.19 24.19
C ILE A 135 -0.45 -17.14 23.04
N ILE A 136 -0.83 -16.67 21.86
CA ILE A 136 0.04 -16.58 20.68
C ILE A 136 1.30 -15.75 20.98
N ILE A 137 1.16 -14.60 21.63
CA ILE A 137 2.30 -13.76 22.03
C ILE A 137 3.21 -14.51 22.99
N LYS A 138 2.67 -15.18 24.02
CA LYS A 138 3.46 -15.99 24.95
C LYS A 138 4.20 -17.13 24.24
N LEU A 139 3.62 -17.69 23.20
CA LEU A 139 4.19 -18.82 22.44
C LEU A 139 5.12 -18.40 21.31
N ARG A 140 5.23 -17.10 21.01
CA ARG A 140 6.11 -16.56 19.97
C ARG A 140 7.59 -16.90 20.17
N SER A 141 8.01 -17.15 21.40
CA SER A 141 9.38 -17.57 21.73
C SER A 141 9.62 -19.05 21.42
N LEU A 142 10.77 -19.37 20.82
CA LEU A 142 11.21 -20.73 20.50
C LEU A 142 11.17 -21.67 21.71
N HIS A 143 11.58 -21.19 22.88
CA HIS A 143 11.61 -22.00 24.10
C HIS A 143 10.20 -22.40 24.60
N ARG A 144 9.20 -21.51 24.47
CA ARG A 144 7.83 -21.80 24.92
C ARG A 144 7.04 -22.58 23.87
N SER A 145 7.23 -22.30 22.59
CA SER A 145 6.62 -23.09 21.50
C SER A 145 7.17 -24.52 21.43
N ALA A 146 8.46 -24.74 21.72
CA ALA A 146 9.06 -26.07 21.76
C ALA A 146 8.35 -27.00 22.78
N LYS A 147 7.91 -26.47 23.93
CA LYS A 147 7.16 -27.25 24.94
C LYS A 147 5.82 -27.75 24.42
N LEU A 148 5.18 -27.05 23.48
CA LEU A 148 3.92 -27.47 22.87
C LEU A 148 4.10 -28.48 21.73
N ARG A 149 5.29 -28.58 21.12
CA ARG A 149 5.52 -29.59 20.06
C ARG A 149 5.34 -31.01 20.60
N PHE A 150 5.76 -31.26 21.84
CA PHE A 150 5.57 -32.55 22.50
C PHE A 150 4.10 -32.88 22.79
N ILE A 151 3.22 -31.88 22.86
CA ILE A 151 1.79 -32.07 23.18
C ILE A 151 0.97 -32.28 21.89
N PHE A 152 1.28 -31.55 20.81
CA PHE A 152 0.48 -31.58 19.58
C PHE A 152 0.95 -32.58 18.52
N PHE A 153 2.21 -33.04 18.56
CA PHE A 153 2.77 -33.96 17.55
C PHE A 153 3.04 -35.38 18.10
N GLN A 154 2.36 -35.79 19.18
CA GLN A 154 2.43 -37.16 19.74
C GLN A 154 1.22 -38.05 19.41
N ASN A 155 0.34 -37.62 18.49
CA ASN A 155 -0.69 -38.49 17.89
C ASN A 155 -0.35 -38.79 16.44
#